data_AF-A0A9P4LI74-F1
#
_entry.id   AF-A0A9P4LI74-F1
#
_cell.length_a   1.000
_cell.length_b   1.000
_cell.length_c   1.000
_cell.angle_alpha   90.00
_cell.angle_beta   90.00
_cell.angle_gamma   90.00
#
_symmetry.space_group_name_H-M   'P 1'
#
loop_
_entity.id
_entity.type
_entity.pdbx_description
1 polymer ?
#
loop_
_entity_poly.entity_id
_entity_poly.type
_entity_poly.pdbx_seq_one_letter_code
_entity_poly.pdbx_strand_id
1 'polypeptide(L)' 'MPVGTHQFVLANASPRLESDFVFKIPRSNSKTTVLFHGTTFDRLPAILAQGLR' A
#
# COMPACT_ATOMS: atom_id res chain seq x y z
N MET A 1 -6.50 10.74 21.24
CA MET A 1 -7.77 10.10 20.83
C MET A 1 -8.53 9.67 22.09
N PRO A 2 -9.86 9.58 22.04
CA PRO A 2 -10.66 9.16 23.19
C PRO A 2 -10.23 7.77 23.71
N VAL A 3 -10.38 7.54 25.01
CA VAL A 3 -10.20 6.22 25.63
C VAL A 3 -11.11 5.21 24.93
N GLY A 4 -10.57 4.02 24.60
CA GLY A 4 -11.28 2.96 23.87
C GLY A 4 -11.13 3.01 22.34
N THR A 5 -10.35 3.95 21.80
CA THR A 5 -10.06 3.95 20.36
C THR A 5 -9.00 2.91 20.00
N HIS A 6 -9.35 1.95 19.13
CA HIS A 6 -8.40 0.97 18.59
C HIS A 6 -7.85 1.43 17.24
N GLN A 7 -6.54 1.40 17.08
CA GLN A 7 -5.89 1.61 15.79
C GLN A 7 -5.41 0.27 15.24
N PHE A 8 -5.64 0.05 13.95
CA PHE A 8 -5.21 -1.15 13.26
C PHE A 8 -4.30 -0.73 12.10
N VAL A 9 -3.23 -1.50 11.88
CA VAL A 9 -2.42 -1.40 10.67
C VAL A 9 -2.78 -2.61 9.82
N LEU A 10 -3.41 -2.37 8.68
CA LEU A 10 -3.69 -3.42 7.71
C LEU A 10 -2.56 -3.40 6.68
N ALA A 11 -1.71 -4.43 6.68
CA ALA A 11 -0.76 -4.67 5.62
C ALA A 11 -1.31 -5.81 4.76
N ASN A 12 -1.86 -5.48 3.59
CA ASN A 12 -2.25 -6.46 2.60
C ASN A 12 -1.73 -5.96 1.25
N ALA A 13 -0.86 -6.74 0.62
CA ALA A 13 -0.40 -6.47 -0.72
C ALA A 13 -0.48 -7.78 -1.50
N SER A 14 -1.01 -7.70 -2.72
CA SER A 14 -1.04 -8.84 -3.63
C SER A 14 0.41 -9.23 -3.99
N PRO A 15 0.83 -10.49 -3.82
CA PRO A 15 2.19 -10.94 -4.16
C PRO A 15 2.58 -10.61 -5.61
N ARG A 16 1.59 -10.62 -6.51
CA ARG A 16 1.78 -10.22 -7.90
C ARG A 16 2.14 -8.74 -8.04
N LEU A 17 1.43 -7.86 -7.33
CA LEU A 17 1.69 -6.42 -7.36
C LEU A 17 3.07 -6.10 -6.76
N GLU A 18 3.48 -6.81 -5.71
CA GLU A 18 4.80 -6.68 -5.12
C GLU A 18 5.90 -7.09 -6.10
N SER A 19 5.75 -8.26 -6.75
CA SER A 19 6.70 -8.73 -7.76
C SER A 19 6.80 -7.73 -8.93
N ASP A 20 5.67 -7.26 -9.46
CA ASP A 20 5.62 -6.30 -10.56
C ASP A 20 6.26 -4.96 -10.19
N PHE A 21 6.16 -4.53 -8.92
CA PHE A 21 6.83 -3.33 -8.41
C PHE A 21 8.35 -3.53 -8.33
N VAL A 22 8.82 -4.66 -7.80
CA VAL A 22 10.25 -4.97 -7.69
C VAL A 22 10.92 -4.99 -9.07
N PHE A 23 10.25 -5.51 -10.11
CA PHE A 23 10.78 -5.50 -11.47
C PHE A 23 10.98 -4.09 -12.05
N LYS A 24 10.29 -3.08 -11.54
CA LYS A 24 10.41 -1.69 -11.99
C LYS A 24 11.53 -0.92 -11.27
N ILE A 25 12.06 -1.44 -10.17
CA ILE A 25 13.13 -0.79 -9.42
C ILE A 25 14.47 -1.02 -10.15
N PRO A 26 15.18 0.04 -10.56
CA PRO A 26 16.50 -0.11 -11.18
C PRO A 26 17.49 -0.76 -10.22
N ARG A 27 18.19 -1.82 -10.67
CA ARG A 27 19.21 -2.50 -9.85
C ARG A 27 20.36 -1.58 -9.43
N SER A 28 20.63 -0.53 -10.20
CA SER A 28 21.68 0.46 -9.92
C SER A 28 21.28 1.50 -8.87
N ASN A 29 19.99 1.66 -8.58
CA ASN A 29 19.48 2.59 -7.57
C ASN A 29 18.16 2.09 -6.98
N SER A 30 18.25 1.36 -5.87
CA SER A 30 17.12 0.75 -5.18
C SER A 30 16.43 1.65 -4.17
N LYS A 31 16.77 2.95 -4.14
CA LYS A 31 16.18 3.88 -3.17
C LYS A 31 14.71 4.14 -3.52
N THR A 32 13.81 3.66 -2.69
CA THR A 32 12.37 3.94 -2.78
C THR A 32 11.92 4.92 -1.70
N THR A 33 10.77 5.56 -1.90
CA THR A 33 10.15 6.47 -0.93
C THR A 33 8.75 5.97 -0.59
N VAL A 34 8.43 5.95 0.71
CA VAL A 34 7.08 5.65 1.19
C VAL A 34 6.25 6.94 1.13
N LEU A 35 5.07 6.87 0.53
CA LEU A 35 4.13 7.97 0.42
C LEU A 35 2.80 7.59 1.08
N PHE A 36 2.11 8.57 1.65
CA PHE A 36 0.78 8.39 2.25
C PHE A 36 -0.31 8.85 1.27
N HIS A 37 -1.36 8.05 1.12
CA HIS A 37 -2.53 8.38 0.31
C HIS A 37 -3.80 8.24 1.14
N GLY A 38 -4.53 9.34 1.34
CA GLY A 38 -5.84 9.33 1.99
C GLY A 38 -6.92 8.83 1.03
N THR A 39 -7.76 7.90 1.48
CA THR A 39 -8.84 7.32 0.67
C THR A 39 -10.06 7.02 1.53
N THR A 40 -11.21 6.78 0.88
CA THR A 40 -12.42 6.30 1.57
C THR A 40 -12.36 4.78 1.76
N PHE A 41 -13.04 4.28 2.79
CA PHE A 41 -13.01 2.85 3.12
C PHE A 41 -13.51 1.97 1.96
N ASP A 42 -14.54 2.43 1.23
CA ASP A 42 -15.13 1.70 0.11
C ASP A 42 -14.16 1.50 -1.07
N ARG A 43 -13.14 2.37 -1.20
CA ARG A 43 -12.10 2.23 -2.24
C ARG A 43 -10.99 1.25 -1.84
N LEU A 44 -10.87 0.93 -0.55
CA LEU A 44 -9.77 0.10 -0.04
C LEU A 44 -9.71 -1.28 -0.72
N PRO A 45 -10.82 -2.05 -0.88
CA PRO A 45 -10.77 -3.35 -1.54
C PRO A 45 -10.24 -3.28 -2.98
N ALA A 46 -10.67 -2.28 -3.75
CA ALA A 46 -10.22 -2.09 -5.12
C ALA A 46 -8.73 -1.72 -5.19
N ILE A 47 -8.26 -0.84 -4.29
CA ILE A 47 -6.85 -0.44 -4.20
C ILE A 47 -5.97 -1.64 -3.83
N LEU A 48 -6.39 -2.47 -2.87
CA LEU A 48 -5.64 -3.65 -2.45
C LEU A 48 -5.55 -4.72 -3.55
N ALA A 49 -6.63 -4.89 -4.34
CA ALA A 49 -6.68 -5.90 -5.40
C ALA A 49 -6.00 -5.45 -6.70
N GLN A 50 -6.10 -4.17 -7.06
CA GLN A 50 -5.75 -3.67 -8.40
C GLN A 50 -4.69 -2.56 -8.39
N GLY A 51 -4.28 -2.09 -7.21
CA GLY A 51 -3.43 -0.92 -7.05
C GLY A 51 -4.21 0.40 -7.07
N LEU A 52 -3.50 1.48 -6.73
CA LEU A 52 -4.05 2.83 -6.75
C LEU A 52 -4.25 3.33 -8.19
N ARG A 53 -5.45 3.84 -8.50
CA ARG A 53 -5.80 4.54 -9.75
C ARG A 53 -6.23 5.96 -9.45
#